data_AF-A0A7V8BHQ1-F1
#
_entry.id   AF-A0A7V8BHQ1-F1
#
_cell.length_a   1.000
_cell.length_b   1.000
_cell.length_c   1.000
_cell.angle_alpha   90.00
_cell.angle_beta   90.00
_cell.angle_gamma   90.00
#
_symmetry.space_group_name_H-M   'P 1'
#
loop_
_entity.id
_entity.type
_entity.pdbx_description
1 polymer ?
#
loop_
_entity_poly.entity_id
_entity_poly.type
_entity_poly.pdbx_seq_one_letter_code
_entity_poly.pdbx_strand_id
1 'polypeptide(L)'
;MSCSSPMQEFLTTCRLSAGGRLMLNKKTAALAERCIMHIRALFNTIPGAARQTLLAACLAATLPAQAVEPNATAQEFYNTDLRHYFVTASAAEAAGIDAGAAGPGWRRTGASFLVFAGGGEIPGLVPVCRFYGKPGVGPNSHFYTASAAECEAVKTDPGWQYEGIAFFVPQVVGNSCPGGTTPVYRSYNNGYLSNDSNHRYTIEYALWARMTAQGHSLEGVAMCSPLSAAQQEADAKRLLEQATFGPSESEIARVSQLGVSAFLEEQFAAPPTQYPPYPWVPRNKPESCVDNATPPIGPDSYCARDNYTLFQLQLQFYRNALGNPDQLRQRVAWALSQILVTSGAEVSINYAMARYQQIFLDRAFGNYRDILRAVTVSPVMGDYLNMANNDKPNTANGTGPNENFARELMQLFSIGVWQLNLDGSVKTGSGGLALASYGQEEISGLAHALTGWTFPT
;
A
#
# COMPACT_ATOMS: atom_id res chain seq x y z
N MET A 1 -10.32 -17.17 67.60
CA MET A 1 -10.51 -16.23 66.46
C MET A 1 -9.15 -15.82 65.95
N SER A 2 -8.95 -15.90 64.63
CA SER A 2 -7.89 -15.25 63.84
C SER A 2 -6.45 -15.74 64.12
N CYS A 3 -5.63 -16.15 63.16
CA CYS A 3 -5.49 -15.68 61.78
C CYS A 3 -4.83 -16.81 60.94
N SER A 4 -5.51 -17.32 59.90
CA SER A 4 -4.91 -18.20 58.89
C SER A 4 -4.99 -17.50 57.52
N SER A 5 -3.83 -17.39 56.87
CA SER A 5 -3.52 -16.46 55.78
C SER A 5 -4.27 -16.72 54.46
N PRO A 6 -4.65 -15.67 53.69
CA PRO A 6 -5.30 -15.77 52.37
C PRO A 6 -4.50 -16.51 51.29
N MET A 7 -3.23 -16.81 51.54
CA MET A 7 -2.31 -17.39 50.56
C MET A 7 -2.57 -18.89 50.28
N GLN A 8 -3.23 -19.60 51.21
CA GLN A 8 -3.58 -21.01 51.05
C GLN A 8 -4.83 -21.23 50.18
N GLU A 9 -5.78 -20.29 50.17
CA GLU A 9 -6.94 -20.36 49.27
C GLU A 9 -6.54 -20.10 47.81
N PHE A 10 -5.59 -19.18 47.57
CA PHE A 10 -5.13 -18.84 46.21
C PHE A 10 -4.38 -20.01 45.52
N LEU A 11 -3.59 -20.77 46.29
CA LEU A 11 -2.84 -21.92 45.76
C LEU A 11 -3.71 -23.15 45.48
N THR A 12 -4.92 -23.22 46.06
CA THR A 12 -5.84 -24.35 45.88
C THR A 12 -6.69 -24.20 44.61
N THR A 13 -7.01 -22.97 44.21
CA THR A 13 -7.80 -22.69 42.99
C THR A 13 -6.97 -22.83 41.70
N CYS A 14 -5.65 -22.65 41.77
CA CYS A 14 -4.74 -22.79 40.62
C CYS A 14 -4.16 -24.20 40.42
N ARG A 15 -4.49 -25.18 41.28
CA ARG A 15 -4.16 -26.60 41.08
C ARG A 15 -5.39 -27.42 40.70
N LEU A 16 -6.00 -27.11 39.56
CA LEU A 16 -6.91 -28.05 38.87
C LEU A 16 -6.66 -28.00 37.35
N SER A 17 -6.40 -29.21 36.83
CA SER A 17 -6.07 -29.65 35.47
C SER A 17 -4.77 -29.15 34.81
N ALA A 18 -3.66 -29.75 35.23
CA ALA A 18 -2.70 -30.24 34.24
C ALA A 18 -3.42 -31.26 33.34
N GLY A 19 -3.48 -31.00 32.03
CA GLY A 19 -4.08 -31.89 31.02
C GLY A 19 -5.56 -31.62 30.72
N GLY A 20 -5.85 -30.72 29.78
CA GLY A 20 -7.19 -30.54 29.20
C GLY A 20 -7.36 -29.23 28.42
N ARG A 21 -7.56 -29.32 27.10
CA ARG A 21 -7.86 -28.18 26.20
C ARG A 21 -9.11 -27.42 26.66
N LEU A 22 -9.00 -26.11 26.86
CA LEU A 22 -10.15 -25.24 27.13
C LEU A 22 -10.84 -24.88 25.80
N MET A 23 -12.04 -25.41 25.56
CA MET A 23 -12.92 -24.95 24.48
C MET A 23 -13.53 -23.59 24.83
N LEU A 24 -13.43 -22.62 23.92
CA LEU A 24 -14.06 -21.30 24.06
C LEU A 24 -15.55 -21.37 23.70
N ASN A 25 -16.44 -21.13 24.67
CA ASN A 25 -17.86 -20.85 24.44
C ASN A 25 -18.25 -19.55 25.17
N LYS A 26 -19.24 -18.81 24.64
CA LYS A 26 -19.70 -17.45 24.99
C LYS A 26 -19.94 -17.16 26.48
N LYS A 27 -19.93 -18.16 27.38
CA LYS A 27 -19.99 -17.97 28.84
C LYS A 27 -18.67 -17.48 29.46
N THR A 28 -17.52 -17.58 28.78
CA THR A 28 -16.21 -17.17 29.31
C THR A 28 -15.97 -15.66 29.29
N ALA A 29 -16.60 -14.91 28.37
CA ALA A 29 -16.47 -13.45 28.30
C ALA A 29 -17.07 -12.76 29.55
N ALA A 30 -18.22 -13.24 30.03
CA ALA A 30 -18.88 -12.72 31.23
C ALA A 30 -18.15 -13.10 32.53
N LEU A 31 -17.39 -14.20 32.54
CA LEU A 31 -16.50 -14.56 33.66
C LEU A 31 -15.22 -13.72 33.66
N ALA A 32 -14.66 -13.40 32.49
CA ALA A 32 -13.49 -12.55 32.35
C ALA A 32 -13.77 -11.11 32.86
N GLU A 33 -14.93 -10.53 32.54
CA GLU A 33 -15.33 -9.21 33.06
C GLU A 33 -15.52 -9.20 34.59
N ARG A 34 -16.09 -10.27 35.16
CA ARG A 34 -16.23 -10.41 36.62
C ARG A 34 -14.88 -10.61 37.31
N CYS A 35 -13.95 -11.31 36.68
CA CYS A 35 -12.59 -11.49 37.18
C CYS A 35 -11.79 -10.16 37.15
N ILE A 36 -11.90 -9.39 36.07
CA ILE A 36 -11.28 -8.06 35.95
C ILE A 36 -11.82 -7.07 37.00
N MET A 37 -13.12 -7.13 37.29
CA MET A 37 -13.75 -6.29 38.32
C MET A 37 -13.30 -6.67 39.75
N HIS A 38 -13.11 -7.96 40.05
CA HIS A 38 -12.56 -8.40 41.35
C HIS A 38 -11.07 -8.05 41.50
N ILE A 39 -10.29 -8.14 40.43
CA ILE A 39 -8.88 -7.73 40.41
C ILE A 39 -8.76 -6.21 40.69
N ARG A 40 -9.66 -5.39 40.13
CA ARG A 40 -9.73 -3.94 40.40
C ARG A 40 -10.08 -3.61 41.87
N ALA A 41 -10.95 -4.38 42.50
CA ALA A 41 -11.32 -4.18 43.91
C ALA A 41 -10.18 -4.55 44.88
N LEU A 42 -9.44 -5.63 44.59
CA LEU A 42 -8.25 -6.03 45.36
C LEU A 42 -7.08 -5.04 45.18
N PHE A 43 -6.94 -4.45 43.99
CA PHE A 43 -5.88 -3.48 43.67
C PHE A 43 -5.87 -2.22 44.55
N ASN A 44 -6.99 -1.84 45.15
CA ASN A 44 -7.11 -0.63 45.97
C ASN A 44 -6.80 -0.86 47.47
N THR A 45 -6.48 -2.09 47.87
CA THR A 45 -6.22 -2.45 49.28
C THR A 45 -4.75 -2.76 49.59
N ILE A 46 -3.86 -2.66 48.60
CA ILE A 46 -2.44 -3.06 48.72
C ILE A 46 -1.53 -1.80 48.84
N PRO A 47 -0.63 -1.72 49.85
CA PRO A 47 0.30 -0.59 50.01
C PRO A 47 1.24 -0.42 48.80
N GLY A 48 1.58 0.84 48.50
CA GLY A 48 2.14 1.30 47.20
C GLY A 48 3.40 0.60 46.68
N ALA A 49 4.26 0.06 47.56
CA ALA A 49 5.49 -0.64 47.15
C ALA A 49 5.22 -2.02 46.53
N ALA A 50 4.20 -2.76 47.00
CA ALA A 50 3.83 -4.07 46.45
C ALA A 50 3.00 -3.96 45.15
N ARG A 51 2.41 -2.78 44.89
CA ARG A 51 1.66 -2.46 43.67
C ARG A 51 2.59 -2.38 42.45
N GLN A 52 3.81 -1.84 42.63
CA GLN A 52 4.81 -1.72 41.56
C GLN A 52 5.41 -3.08 41.16
N THR A 53 5.57 -4.00 42.12
CA THR A 53 6.12 -5.35 41.86
C THR A 53 5.10 -6.26 41.16
N LEU A 54 3.81 -6.16 41.51
CA LEU A 54 2.75 -6.92 40.81
C LEU A 54 2.48 -6.40 39.39
N LEU A 55 2.53 -5.07 39.17
CA LEU A 55 2.42 -4.49 37.82
C LEU A 55 3.58 -4.93 36.92
N ALA A 56 4.81 -4.99 37.45
CA ALA A 56 5.97 -5.49 36.72
C ALA A 56 5.86 -6.99 36.38
N ALA A 57 5.30 -7.81 37.28
CA ALA A 57 5.09 -9.24 37.04
C ALA A 57 3.93 -9.53 36.06
N CYS A 58 2.87 -8.71 36.04
CA CYS A 58 1.77 -8.84 35.07
C CYS A 58 2.14 -8.30 33.68
N LEU A 59 2.98 -7.26 33.56
CA LEU A 59 3.52 -6.81 32.27
C LEU A 59 4.55 -7.79 31.68
N ALA A 60 5.23 -8.58 32.51
CA ALA A 60 6.21 -9.57 32.05
C ALA A 60 5.58 -10.88 31.51
N ALA A 61 4.26 -11.08 31.67
CA ALA A 61 3.59 -12.34 31.35
C ALA A 61 2.67 -12.31 30.12
N THR A 62 2.54 -11.16 29.44
CA THR A 62 1.90 -11.11 28.11
C THR A 62 2.97 -11.21 27.04
N LEU A 63 3.53 -12.41 26.86
CA LEU A 63 4.16 -12.72 25.58
C LEU A 63 3.06 -12.59 24.52
N PRO A 64 3.22 -11.75 23.48
CA PRO A 64 2.29 -11.80 22.37
C PRO A 64 2.29 -13.25 21.86
N ALA A 65 1.10 -13.83 21.71
CA ALA A 65 0.97 -15.12 21.06
C ALA A 65 1.66 -15.01 19.69
N GLN A 66 2.76 -15.73 19.49
CA GLN A 66 3.45 -15.73 18.20
C GLN A 66 2.45 -16.20 17.15
N ALA A 67 2.27 -15.39 16.09
CA ALA A 67 1.48 -15.79 14.95
C ALA A 67 2.04 -17.10 14.39
N VAL A 68 1.16 -18.01 13.95
CA VAL A 68 1.63 -19.27 13.37
C VAL A 68 2.28 -18.96 12.03
N GLU A 69 3.58 -19.23 11.92
CA GLU A 69 4.34 -19.04 10.67
C GLU A 69 4.01 -20.14 9.65
N PRO A 70 3.91 -19.80 8.35
CA PRO A 70 3.84 -20.80 7.30
C PRO A 70 5.07 -21.70 7.33
N ASN A 71 4.86 -23.00 7.19
CA ASN A 71 5.89 -24.03 7.40
C ASN A 71 6.19 -24.86 6.15
N ALA A 72 5.62 -24.50 5.00
CA ALA A 72 5.91 -25.12 3.72
C ALA A 72 5.81 -24.12 2.56
N THR A 73 6.46 -24.47 1.46
CA THR A 73 6.46 -23.69 0.23
C THR A 73 5.93 -24.55 -0.90
N ALA A 74 4.80 -24.12 -1.48
CA ALA A 74 4.23 -24.69 -2.67
C ALA A 74 5.06 -24.25 -3.89
N GLN A 75 5.70 -25.20 -4.57
CA GLN A 75 6.65 -24.97 -5.66
C GLN A 75 6.02 -25.36 -7.00
N GLU A 76 6.10 -24.46 -7.99
CA GLU A 76 5.56 -24.71 -9.33
C GLU A 76 6.58 -25.42 -10.24
N PHE A 77 6.07 -26.40 -10.96
CA PHE A 77 6.73 -27.12 -12.03
C PHE A 77 5.95 -26.95 -13.33
N TYR A 78 6.65 -26.98 -14.45
CA TYR A 78 6.09 -27.00 -15.79
C TYR A 78 6.64 -28.19 -16.56
N ASN A 79 5.75 -28.94 -17.21
CA ASN A 79 6.11 -30.02 -18.11
C ASN A 79 6.11 -29.50 -19.56
N THR A 80 7.23 -29.59 -20.26
CA THR A 80 7.36 -29.10 -21.65
C THR A 80 6.58 -29.91 -22.66
N ASP A 81 6.39 -31.21 -22.41
CA ASP A 81 5.78 -32.13 -23.36
C ASP A 81 4.25 -32.08 -23.25
N LEU A 82 3.76 -32.04 -22.01
CA LEU A 82 2.33 -31.90 -21.70
C LEU A 82 1.85 -30.45 -21.78
N ARG A 83 2.77 -29.47 -21.67
CA ARG A 83 2.45 -28.05 -21.46
C ARG A 83 1.57 -27.82 -20.22
N HIS A 84 1.82 -28.61 -19.17
CA HIS A 84 1.05 -28.61 -17.92
C HIS A 84 1.85 -27.99 -16.77
N TYR A 85 1.15 -27.27 -15.91
CA TYR A 85 1.64 -26.78 -14.63
C TYR A 85 1.27 -27.73 -13.50
N PHE A 86 2.15 -27.85 -12.52
CA PHE A 86 1.95 -28.63 -11.31
C PHE A 86 2.50 -27.86 -10.11
N VAL A 87 1.87 -27.99 -8.95
CA VAL A 87 2.32 -27.35 -7.72
C VAL A 87 2.37 -28.38 -6.60
N THR A 88 3.44 -28.40 -5.82
CA THR A 88 3.52 -29.23 -4.61
C THR A 88 4.17 -28.50 -3.44
N ALA A 89 3.60 -28.69 -2.25
CA ALA A 89 4.20 -28.27 -0.98
C ALA A 89 5.05 -29.39 -0.33
N SER A 90 5.02 -30.60 -0.88
CA SER A 90 5.81 -31.73 -0.38
C SER A 90 7.24 -31.65 -0.93
N ALA A 91 8.21 -31.43 -0.04
CA ALA A 91 9.62 -31.42 -0.40
C ALA A 91 10.08 -32.75 -1.03
N ALA A 92 9.51 -33.87 -0.57
CA ALA A 92 9.83 -35.20 -1.12
C ALA A 92 9.26 -35.39 -2.53
N GLU A 93 8.04 -34.91 -2.80
CA GLU A 93 7.44 -34.96 -4.15
C GLU A 93 8.20 -34.06 -5.12
N ALA A 94 8.55 -32.84 -4.69
CA ALA A 94 9.38 -31.93 -5.47
C ALA A 94 10.74 -32.55 -5.83
N ALA A 95 11.44 -33.14 -4.86
CA ALA A 95 12.72 -33.82 -5.09
C ALA A 95 12.58 -35.05 -6.00
N GLY A 96 11.46 -35.78 -5.89
CA GLY A 96 11.15 -36.88 -6.79
C GLY A 96 10.97 -36.43 -8.24
N ILE A 97 10.28 -35.31 -8.46
CA ILE A 97 10.10 -34.72 -9.81
C ILE A 97 11.46 -34.28 -10.37
N ASP A 98 12.29 -33.61 -9.57
CA ASP A 98 13.64 -33.21 -9.98
C ASP A 98 14.51 -34.42 -10.35
N ALA A 99 14.33 -35.56 -9.67
CA ALA A 99 15.01 -36.82 -9.94
C ALA A 99 14.41 -37.63 -11.10
N GLY A 100 13.32 -37.15 -11.73
CA GLY A 100 12.68 -37.79 -12.88
C GLY A 100 11.61 -38.83 -12.54
N ALA A 101 11.17 -38.95 -11.28
CA ALA A 101 10.14 -39.91 -10.86
C ALA A 101 8.78 -39.66 -11.52
N ALA A 102 8.51 -38.44 -11.99
CA ALA A 102 7.28 -38.05 -12.68
C ALA A 102 7.38 -38.10 -14.22
N GLY A 103 8.45 -38.72 -14.75
CA GLY A 103 8.74 -38.77 -16.18
C GLY A 103 9.51 -37.55 -16.71
N PRO A 104 9.79 -37.50 -18.02
CA PRO A 104 10.56 -36.43 -18.63
C PRO A 104 9.77 -35.12 -18.75
N GLY A 105 10.46 -34.03 -19.09
CA GLY A 105 9.85 -32.74 -19.44
C GLY A 105 9.57 -31.81 -18.27
N TRP A 106 9.56 -32.31 -17.02
CA TRP A 106 9.33 -31.49 -15.83
C TRP A 106 10.52 -30.59 -15.49
N ARG A 107 10.25 -29.32 -15.22
CA ARG A 107 11.23 -28.32 -14.79
C ARG A 107 10.59 -27.38 -13.77
N ARG A 108 11.37 -26.93 -12.80
CA ARG A 108 10.97 -25.85 -11.87
C ARG A 108 10.82 -24.55 -12.65
N THR A 109 9.74 -23.81 -12.42
CA THR A 109 9.54 -22.49 -13.06
C THR A 109 10.20 -21.36 -12.27
N GLY A 110 10.51 -21.61 -10.99
CA GLY A 110 10.94 -20.59 -10.03
C GLY A 110 9.77 -19.93 -9.28
N ALA A 111 8.53 -20.09 -9.76
CA ALA A 111 7.36 -19.59 -9.07
C ALA A 111 7.04 -20.45 -7.84
N SER A 112 6.69 -19.80 -6.74
CA SER A 112 6.31 -20.46 -5.50
C SER A 112 5.48 -19.53 -4.62
N PHE A 113 4.80 -20.10 -3.63
CA PHE A 113 4.08 -19.37 -2.60
C PHE A 113 4.07 -20.15 -1.28
N LEU A 114 3.91 -19.44 -0.16
CA LEU A 114 3.92 -20.07 1.16
C LEU A 114 2.57 -20.72 1.45
N VAL A 115 2.59 -21.79 2.23
CA VAL A 115 1.39 -22.52 2.67
C VAL A 115 1.64 -23.13 4.05
N PHE A 116 0.62 -23.71 4.65
CA PHE A 116 0.79 -24.56 5.83
C PHE A 116 0.65 -26.02 5.43
N ALA A 117 1.66 -26.86 5.69
CA ALA A 117 1.60 -28.30 5.40
C ALA A 117 0.53 -29.04 6.24
N GLY A 118 0.17 -28.48 7.40
CA GLY A 118 -0.92 -28.92 8.26
C GLY A 118 -1.69 -27.72 8.78
N GLY A 119 -2.62 -27.90 9.72
CA GLY A 119 -3.29 -26.77 10.36
C GLY A 119 -4.81 -26.76 10.28
N GLY A 120 -5.46 -27.90 10.03
CA GLY A 120 -6.93 -27.99 10.09
C GLY A 120 -7.55 -27.63 11.44
N GLU A 121 -6.74 -27.51 12.51
CA GLU A 121 -7.16 -27.03 13.82
C GLU A 121 -6.95 -25.53 14.03
N ILE A 122 -6.26 -24.84 13.12
CA ILE A 122 -5.95 -23.41 13.22
C ILE A 122 -7.15 -22.61 12.68
N PRO A 123 -7.79 -21.76 13.50
CA PRO A 123 -8.91 -20.94 13.05
C PRO A 123 -8.53 -20.06 11.86
N GLY A 124 -9.40 -20.02 10.85
CA GLY A 124 -9.21 -19.18 9.65
C GLY A 124 -8.40 -19.84 8.53
N LEU A 125 -7.81 -21.02 8.76
CA LEU A 125 -7.25 -21.84 7.68
C LEU A 125 -8.30 -22.79 7.11
N VAL A 126 -8.27 -22.96 5.79
CA VAL A 126 -9.09 -23.91 5.05
C VAL A 126 -8.19 -24.92 4.33
N PRO A 127 -8.63 -26.19 4.21
CA PRO A 127 -7.88 -27.20 3.49
C PRO A 127 -7.95 -26.98 1.98
N VAL A 128 -6.86 -27.25 1.27
CA VAL A 128 -6.82 -27.26 -0.20
C VAL A 128 -6.91 -28.70 -0.68
N CYS A 129 -8.05 -29.05 -1.27
CA CYS A 129 -8.28 -30.37 -1.83
C CYS A 129 -7.43 -30.57 -3.09
N ARG A 130 -6.77 -31.74 -3.18
CA ARG A 130 -5.97 -32.18 -4.32
C ARG A 130 -6.70 -33.30 -5.06
N PHE A 131 -6.71 -33.20 -6.38
CA PHE A 131 -7.24 -34.22 -7.26
C PHE A 131 -6.25 -34.50 -8.38
N TYR A 132 -6.23 -35.74 -8.83
CA TYR A 132 -5.57 -36.17 -10.05
C TYR A 132 -6.62 -36.73 -11.02
N GLY A 133 -6.45 -36.48 -12.32
CA GLY A 133 -7.40 -37.01 -13.30
C GLY A 133 -7.36 -38.54 -13.34
N LYS A 134 -8.54 -39.16 -13.26
CA LYS A 134 -8.66 -40.61 -13.17
C LYS A 134 -8.11 -41.27 -14.44
N PRO A 135 -7.11 -42.16 -14.36
CA PRO A 135 -6.53 -42.79 -15.54
C PRO A 135 -7.57 -43.42 -16.47
N GLY A 136 -7.51 -43.09 -17.76
CA GLY A 136 -8.44 -43.57 -18.78
C GLY A 136 -9.79 -42.84 -18.87
N VAL A 137 -10.07 -41.89 -17.96
CA VAL A 137 -11.30 -41.09 -17.97
C VAL A 137 -11.00 -39.59 -17.95
N GLY A 138 -10.16 -39.15 -17.01
CA GLY A 138 -9.78 -37.75 -16.82
C GLY A 138 -8.43 -37.38 -17.43
N PRO A 139 -8.03 -36.11 -17.29
CA PRO A 139 -6.80 -35.57 -17.86
C PRO A 139 -5.56 -36.03 -17.08
N ASN A 140 -4.39 -36.05 -17.72
CA ASN A 140 -3.11 -36.23 -17.03
C ASN A 140 -2.69 -34.93 -16.33
N SER A 141 -3.39 -34.57 -15.26
CA SER A 141 -3.23 -33.29 -14.59
C SER A 141 -3.71 -33.31 -13.14
N HIS A 142 -3.28 -32.32 -12.37
CA HIS A 142 -3.76 -32.08 -11.02
C HIS A 142 -4.70 -30.88 -10.96
N PHE A 143 -5.66 -30.95 -10.04
CA PHE A 143 -6.59 -29.86 -9.73
C PHE A 143 -6.56 -29.57 -8.22
N TYR A 144 -6.64 -28.28 -7.87
CA TYR A 144 -6.55 -27.78 -6.51
C TYR A 144 -7.68 -26.80 -6.21
N THR A 145 -8.30 -26.93 -5.05
CA THR A 145 -9.31 -25.96 -4.61
C THR A 145 -9.34 -25.78 -3.11
N ALA A 146 -9.39 -24.51 -2.68
CA ALA A 146 -9.65 -24.12 -1.29
C ALA A 146 -11.16 -23.90 -1.03
N SER A 147 -12.01 -23.98 -2.06
CA SER A 147 -13.46 -23.87 -1.93
C SER A 147 -14.03 -25.21 -1.48
N ALA A 148 -14.65 -25.23 -0.30
CA ALA A 148 -15.30 -26.43 0.22
C ALA A 148 -16.40 -26.94 -0.74
N ALA A 149 -17.16 -26.04 -1.35
CA ALA A 149 -18.22 -26.40 -2.30
C ALA A 149 -17.64 -27.00 -3.60
N GLU A 150 -16.56 -26.41 -4.14
CA GLU A 150 -15.90 -26.94 -5.33
C GLU A 150 -15.22 -28.28 -5.04
N CYS A 151 -14.62 -28.44 -3.86
CA CYS A 151 -14.05 -29.71 -3.43
C CYS A 151 -15.09 -30.83 -3.38
N GLU A 152 -16.25 -30.60 -2.75
CA GLU A 152 -17.32 -31.60 -2.71
C GLU A 152 -17.93 -31.86 -4.09
N ALA A 153 -18.03 -30.85 -4.95
CA ALA A 153 -18.49 -31.04 -6.32
C ALA A 153 -17.54 -31.92 -7.15
N VAL A 154 -16.24 -31.63 -7.13
CA VAL A 154 -15.24 -32.38 -7.92
C VAL A 154 -15.07 -33.82 -7.43
N LYS A 155 -15.33 -34.10 -6.14
CA LYS A 155 -15.39 -35.48 -5.62
C LYS A 155 -16.47 -36.34 -6.28
N THR A 156 -17.50 -35.72 -6.84
CA THR A 156 -18.58 -36.43 -7.55
C THR A 156 -18.34 -36.58 -9.05
N ASP A 157 -17.32 -35.90 -9.59
CA ASP A 157 -16.98 -35.98 -11.01
C ASP A 157 -16.20 -37.27 -11.33
N PRO A 158 -16.66 -38.10 -12.28
CA PRO A 158 -16.02 -39.38 -12.58
C PRO A 158 -14.64 -39.25 -13.23
N GLY A 159 -14.30 -38.08 -13.79
CA GLY A 159 -13.01 -37.77 -14.38
C GLY A 159 -11.93 -37.43 -13.36
N TRP A 160 -12.28 -37.19 -12.09
CA TRP A 160 -11.32 -36.80 -11.06
C TRP A 160 -11.25 -37.82 -9.93
N GLN A 161 -10.04 -38.04 -9.43
CA GLN A 161 -9.78 -38.85 -8.23
C GLN A 161 -9.27 -37.94 -7.12
N TYR A 162 -9.98 -37.94 -5.99
CA TYR A 162 -9.55 -37.22 -4.80
C TYR A 162 -8.32 -37.90 -4.19
N GLU A 163 -7.24 -37.13 -4.01
CA GLU A 163 -5.98 -37.63 -3.44
C GLU A 163 -5.79 -37.25 -1.98
N GLY A 164 -6.53 -36.24 -1.49
CA GLY A 164 -6.43 -35.76 -0.12
C GLY A 164 -6.28 -34.24 -0.04
N ILE A 165 -5.77 -33.76 1.09
CA ILE A 165 -5.46 -32.35 1.31
C ILE A 165 -3.99 -32.12 0.98
N ALA A 166 -3.71 -31.20 0.05
CA ALA A 166 -2.34 -30.86 -0.33
C ALA A 166 -1.64 -30.01 0.74
N PHE A 167 -2.36 -29.03 1.27
CA PHE A 167 -1.90 -28.05 2.26
C PHE A 167 -3.10 -27.22 2.76
N PHE A 168 -2.86 -26.30 3.69
CA PHE A 168 -3.84 -25.37 4.25
C PHE A 168 -3.44 -23.93 3.93
N VAL A 169 -4.46 -23.09 3.77
CA VAL A 169 -4.34 -21.68 3.37
C VAL A 169 -5.36 -20.81 4.13
N PRO A 170 -5.10 -19.53 4.36
CA PRO A 170 -6.11 -18.58 4.82
C PRO A 170 -7.36 -18.56 3.92
N GLN A 171 -8.53 -18.44 4.54
CA GLN A 171 -9.80 -18.42 3.83
C GLN A 171 -9.98 -17.17 2.95
N VAL A 172 -10.48 -17.36 1.73
CA VAL A 172 -10.94 -16.26 0.86
C VAL A 172 -12.25 -15.68 1.40
N VAL A 173 -12.35 -14.35 1.52
CA VAL A 173 -13.52 -13.61 2.02
C VAL A 173 -14.03 -12.66 0.93
N GLY A 174 -15.26 -12.85 0.45
CA GLY A 174 -15.87 -11.95 -0.53
C GLY A 174 -15.05 -11.75 -1.82
N ASN A 175 -14.44 -12.83 -2.33
CA ASN A 175 -13.49 -12.85 -3.47
C ASN A 175 -12.16 -12.12 -3.24
N SER A 176 -11.81 -11.82 -1.98
CA SER A 176 -10.56 -11.17 -1.61
C SER A 176 -9.82 -11.95 -0.53
N CYS A 177 -8.52 -11.71 -0.44
CA CYS A 177 -7.70 -12.30 0.59
C CYS A 177 -7.61 -11.38 1.82
N PRO A 178 -7.59 -11.94 3.05
CA PRO A 178 -7.44 -11.14 4.27
C PRO A 178 -6.07 -10.45 4.33
N GLY A 179 -5.94 -9.41 5.16
CA GLY A 179 -4.66 -8.74 5.40
C GLY A 179 -3.57 -9.73 5.86
N GLY A 180 -2.31 -9.46 5.48
CA GLY A 180 -1.18 -10.37 5.76
C GLY A 180 -1.10 -11.59 4.85
N THR A 181 -1.85 -11.60 3.75
CA THR A 181 -1.85 -12.69 2.75
C THR A 181 -1.80 -12.13 1.34
N THR A 182 -1.35 -12.96 0.40
CA THR A 182 -1.26 -12.63 -1.03
C THR A 182 -2.22 -13.51 -1.83
N PRO A 183 -3.02 -12.95 -2.77
CA PRO A 183 -3.89 -13.74 -3.62
C PRO A 183 -3.11 -14.72 -4.50
N VAL A 184 -3.59 -15.96 -4.58
CA VAL A 184 -3.15 -16.95 -5.56
C VAL A 184 -4.22 -17.04 -6.65
N TYR A 185 -3.86 -16.60 -7.85
CA TYR A 185 -4.72 -16.56 -9.01
C TYR A 185 -4.70 -17.88 -9.77
N ARG A 186 -5.87 -18.32 -10.24
CA ARG A 186 -6.04 -19.53 -11.06
C ARG A 186 -6.33 -19.16 -12.52
N SER A 187 -5.67 -19.85 -13.44
CA SER A 187 -6.01 -19.82 -14.86
C SER A 187 -6.18 -21.24 -15.39
N TYR A 188 -7.12 -21.40 -16.32
CA TYR A 188 -7.50 -22.69 -16.89
C TYR A 188 -7.21 -22.74 -18.38
N ASN A 189 -6.55 -23.80 -18.85
CA ASN A 189 -6.12 -23.92 -20.26
C ASN A 189 -7.26 -24.24 -21.25
N ASN A 190 -8.52 -24.34 -20.81
CA ASN A 190 -9.68 -24.70 -21.63
C ASN A 190 -9.57 -26.10 -22.30
N GLY A 191 -8.76 -27.00 -21.75
CA GLY A 191 -8.44 -28.31 -22.34
C GLY A 191 -9.49 -29.42 -22.19
N TYR A 192 -10.70 -29.13 -21.70
CA TYR A 192 -11.72 -30.15 -21.38
C TYR A 192 -12.09 -31.02 -22.59
N LEU A 193 -12.35 -30.41 -23.75
CA LEU A 193 -12.79 -31.14 -24.95
C LEU A 193 -11.74 -32.14 -25.46
N SER A 194 -10.47 -31.93 -25.14
CA SER A 194 -9.36 -32.80 -25.53
C SER A 194 -8.93 -33.75 -24.41
N ASN A 195 -9.66 -33.78 -23.28
CA ASN A 195 -9.25 -34.46 -22.05
C ASN A 195 -7.83 -34.07 -21.59
N ASP A 196 -7.48 -32.78 -21.73
CA ASP A 196 -6.16 -32.21 -21.47
C ASP A 196 -6.28 -30.98 -20.55
N SER A 197 -7.21 -31.03 -19.60
CA SER A 197 -7.45 -29.91 -18.68
C SER A 197 -6.28 -29.74 -17.72
N ASN A 198 -5.75 -28.52 -17.63
CA ASN A 198 -4.72 -28.12 -16.66
C ASN A 198 -4.96 -26.70 -16.15
N HIS A 199 -4.59 -26.49 -14.89
CA HIS A 199 -4.71 -25.21 -14.21
C HIS A 199 -3.34 -24.73 -13.75
N ARG A 200 -3.13 -23.41 -13.80
CA ARG A 200 -1.95 -22.75 -13.23
C ARG A 200 -2.35 -21.92 -12.03
N TYR A 201 -1.52 -21.92 -10.99
CA TYR A 201 -1.72 -21.17 -9.74
C TYR A 201 -0.52 -20.26 -9.50
N THR A 202 -0.74 -18.94 -9.46
CA THR A 202 0.37 -17.98 -9.30
C THR A 202 -0.03 -16.80 -8.42
N ILE A 203 0.93 -16.27 -7.65
CA ILE A 203 0.76 -15.02 -6.90
C ILE A 203 1.08 -13.77 -7.74
N GLU A 204 1.64 -13.96 -8.93
CA GLU A 204 2.03 -12.86 -9.82
C GLU A 204 0.87 -12.45 -10.72
N TYR A 205 0.25 -11.30 -10.44
CA TYR A 205 -0.88 -10.80 -11.22
C TYR A 205 -0.55 -10.61 -12.71
N ALA A 206 0.62 -10.06 -13.02
CA ALA A 206 1.04 -9.84 -14.40
C ALA A 206 1.23 -11.15 -15.18
N LEU A 207 1.72 -12.20 -14.51
CA LEU A 207 1.86 -13.52 -15.09
C LEU A 207 0.50 -14.15 -15.35
N TRP A 208 -0.41 -14.09 -14.37
CA TRP A 208 -1.78 -14.57 -14.51
C TRP A 208 -2.51 -13.88 -15.68
N ALA A 209 -2.47 -12.54 -15.74
CA ALA A 209 -3.13 -11.77 -16.80
C ALA A 209 -2.63 -12.14 -18.21
N ARG A 210 -1.32 -12.42 -18.35
CA ARG A 210 -0.70 -12.83 -19.62
C ARG A 210 -1.06 -14.24 -20.08
N MET A 211 -1.66 -15.08 -19.23
CA MET A 211 -2.06 -16.44 -19.64
C MET A 211 -3.16 -16.44 -20.71
N THR A 212 -3.92 -15.35 -20.85
CA THR A 212 -4.88 -15.16 -21.96
C THR A 212 -4.22 -15.21 -23.33
N ALA A 213 -2.99 -14.70 -23.47
CA ALA A 213 -2.21 -14.80 -24.71
C ALA A 213 -1.81 -16.24 -25.05
N GLN A 214 -1.89 -17.16 -24.07
CA GLN A 214 -1.67 -18.60 -24.24
C GLN A 214 -2.99 -19.38 -24.36
N GLY A 215 -4.13 -18.70 -24.50
CA GLY A 215 -5.45 -19.32 -24.65
C GLY A 215 -6.11 -19.75 -23.33
N HIS A 216 -5.56 -19.36 -22.17
CA HIS A 216 -6.18 -19.67 -20.89
C HIS A 216 -7.34 -18.73 -20.57
N SER A 217 -8.37 -19.27 -19.90
CA SER A 217 -9.38 -18.48 -19.20
C SER A 217 -8.86 -18.08 -17.80
N LEU A 218 -9.25 -16.88 -17.35
CA LEU A 218 -8.84 -16.32 -16.06
C LEU A 218 -9.95 -16.53 -15.03
N GLU A 219 -9.70 -17.33 -14.00
CA GLU A 219 -10.72 -17.73 -13.01
C GLU A 219 -10.66 -16.92 -11.70
N GLY A 220 -9.72 -15.98 -11.59
CA GLY A 220 -9.60 -15.08 -10.45
C GLY A 220 -8.86 -15.70 -9.26
N VAL A 221 -9.18 -15.25 -8.05
CA VAL A 221 -8.54 -15.69 -6.80
C VAL A 221 -9.08 -17.06 -6.39
N ALA A 222 -8.23 -18.09 -6.41
CA ALA A 222 -8.61 -19.43 -6.00
C ALA A 222 -8.29 -19.74 -4.53
N MET A 223 -7.26 -19.07 -3.97
CA MET A 223 -6.83 -19.22 -2.59
C MET A 223 -5.94 -18.05 -2.15
N CYS A 224 -5.56 -18.01 -0.87
CA CYS A 224 -4.69 -16.98 -0.31
C CYS A 224 -3.41 -17.60 0.23
N SER A 225 -2.25 -17.14 -0.23
CA SER A 225 -0.95 -17.52 0.34
C SER A 225 -0.72 -16.70 1.62
N PRO A 226 -0.42 -17.30 2.79
CA PRO A 226 0.14 -16.55 3.91
C PRO A 226 1.43 -15.83 3.52
N LEU A 227 1.74 -14.74 4.23
CA LEU A 227 3.06 -14.12 4.27
C LEU A 227 3.73 -14.50 5.60
N SER A 228 5.02 -14.80 5.59
CA SER A 228 5.80 -14.93 6.83
C SER A 228 5.90 -13.60 7.57
N ALA A 229 6.18 -13.60 8.87
CA ALA A 229 6.42 -12.34 9.60
C ALA A 229 7.51 -11.50 8.93
N ALA A 230 8.58 -12.13 8.44
CA ALA A 230 9.66 -11.45 7.73
C ALA A 230 9.20 -10.80 6.41
N GLN A 231 8.32 -11.47 5.65
CA GLN A 231 7.73 -10.89 4.44
C GLN A 231 6.79 -9.74 4.76
N GLN A 232 5.96 -9.88 5.79
CA GLN A 232 5.06 -8.80 6.24
C GLN A 232 5.84 -7.56 6.70
N GLU A 233 6.96 -7.76 7.40
CA GLU A 233 7.87 -6.68 7.81
C GLU A 233 8.53 -6.02 6.60
N ALA A 234 9.03 -6.81 5.64
CA ALA A 234 9.64 -6.29 4.42
C ALA A 234 8.63 -5.49 3.57
N ASP A 235 7.40 -5.96 3.43
CA ASP A 235 6.34 -5.26 2.72
C ASP A 235 5.91 -3.98 3.44
N ALA A 236 5.81 -4.01 4.77
CA ALA A 236 5.53 -2.83 5.58
C ALA A 236 6.61 -1.76 5.40
N LYS A 237 7.88 -2.16 5.46
CA LYS A 237 9.02 -1.26 5.21
C LYS A 237 8.98 -0.65 3.81
N ARG A 238 8.82 -1.49 2.78
CA ARG A 238 8.73 -1.04 1.37
C ARG A 238 7.59 -0.04 1.17
N LEU A 239 6.41 -0.31 1.76
CA LEU A 239 5.30 0.63 1.72
C LEU A 239 5.69 1.96 2.35
N LEU A 240 6.24 1.95 3.56
CA LEU A 240 6.58 3.17 4.29
C LEU A 240 7.66 4.00 3.58
N GLU A 241 8.65 3.37 2.92
CA GLU A 241 9.64 4.07 2.09
C GLU A 241 9.00 4.83 0.91
N GLN A 242 7.87 4.35 0.40
CA GLN A 242 7.14 4.97 -0.71
C GLN A 242 6.10 5.99 -0.21
N ALA A 243 5.40 5.65 0.87
CA ALA A 243 4.23 6.37 1.38
C ALA A 243 4.56 7.42 2.44
N THR A 244 5.79 7.49 2.96
CA THR A 244 6.20 8.43 4.02
C THR A 244 7.53 9.10 3.67
N PHE A 245 8.08 9.92 4.57
CA PHE A 245 9.44 10.45 4.46
C PHE A 245 10.53 9.54 5.04
N GLY A 246 10.16 8.37 5.54
CA GLY A 246 11.09 7.33 5.96
C GLY A 246 10.46 6.45 7.04
N PRO A 247 10.68 5.13 6.99
CA PRO A 247 10.12 4.22 7.99
C PRO A 247 10.81 4.39 9.35
N SER A 248 10.02 4.37 10.43
CA SER A 248 10.50 4.05 11.78
C SER A 248 10.18 2.60 12.17
N GLU A 249 10.96 2.02 13.08
CA GLU A 249 10.70 0.68 13.64
C GLU A 249 9.27 0.54 14.21
N SER A 250 8.78 1.60 14.87
CA SER A 250 7.42 1.63 15.39
C SER A 250 6.34 1.61 14.31
N GLU A 251 6.57 2.29 13.18
CA GLU A 251 5.62 2.30 12.07
C GLU A 251 5.66 0.98 11.30
N ILE A 252 6.83 0.38 11.10
CA ILE A 252 6.95 -0.96 10.50
C ILE A 252 6.14 -1.95 11.32
N ALA A 253 6.38 -2.02 12.65
CA ALA A 253 5.64 -2.91 13.53
C ALA A 253 4.12 -2.65 13.49
N ARG A 254 3.70 -1.38 13.43
CA ARG A 254 2.29 -1.01 13.31
C ARG A 254 1.68 -1.49 11.99
N VAL A 255 2.34 -1.24 10.86
CA VAL A 255 1.85 -1.63 9.54
C VAL A 255 1.82 -3.14 9.39
N SER A 256 2.81 -3.87 9.91
CA SER A 256 2.81 -5.33 9.91
C SER A 256 1.63 -5.91 10.70
N GLN A 257 1.17 -5.23 11.76
CA GLN A 257 0.01 -5.67 12.55
C GLN A 257 -1.34 -5.26 11.94
N LEU A 258 -1.45 -4.03 11.44
CA LEU A 258 -2.70 -3.49 10.87
C LEU A 258 -2.97 -4.01 9.45
N GLY A 259 -1.90 -4.26 8.69
CA GLY A 259 -1.96 -4.46 7.25
C GLY A 259 -2.04 -3.14 6.48
N VAL A 260 -1.67 -3.22 5.19
CA VAL A 260 -1.56 -2.06 4.28
C VAL A 260 -2.87 -1.29 4.15
N SER A 261 -3.99 -1.99 3.94
CA SER A 261 -5.29 -1.34 3.72
C SER A 261 -5.73 -0.51 4.93
N ALA A 262 -5.62 -1.05 6.14
CA ALA A 262 -5.98 -0.32 7.37
C ALA A 262 -5.04 0.88 7.60
N PHE A 263 -3.75 0.74 7.33
CA PHE A 263 -2.82 1.88 7.37
C PHE A 263 -3.23 2.99 6.39
N LEU A 264 -3.60 2.65 5.15
CA LEU A 264 -4.05 3.66 4.19
C LEU A 264 -5.33 4.37 4.64
N GLU A 265 -6.30 3.65 5.20
CA GLU A 265 -7.50 4.26 5.78
C GLU A 265 -7.16 5.23 6.93
N GLU A 266 -6.22 4.86 7.81
CA GLU A 266 -5.73 5.77 8.84
C GLU A 266 -5.09 7.04 8.25
N GLN A 267 -4.31 6.90 7.18
CA GLN A 267 -3.67 8.03 6.50
C GLN A 267 -4.66 8.94 5.75
N PHE A 268 -5.71 8.37 5.16
CA PHE A 268 -6.78 9.15 4.53
C PHE A 268 -7.63 9.89 5.57
N ALA A 269 -7.86 9.28 6.73
CA ALA A 269 -8.63 9.85 7.83
C ALA A 269 -7.82 10.81 8.72
N ALA A 270 -6.49 10.80 8.64
CA ALA A 270 -5.62 11.67 9.44
C ALA A 270 -5.97 13.15 9.20
N PRO A 271 -6.12 13.96 10.28
CA PRO A 271 -6.35 15.39 10.14
C PRO A 271 -5.25 16.03 9.28
N PRO A 272 -5.60 16.84 8.26
CA PRO A 272 -4.62 17.40 7.37
C PRO A 272 -3.75 18.42 8.12
N THR A 273 -2.44 18.21 8.08
CA THR A 273 -1.49 19.25 8.47
C THR A 273 -1.58 20.42 7.48
N GLN A 274 -1.45 21.64 7.99
CA GLN A 274 -1.38 22.86 7.18
C GLN A 274 -0.08 23.62 7.43
N TYR A 275 0.36 24.38 6.43
CA TYR A 275 1.36 25.42 6.64
C TYR A 275 0.77 26.53 7.52
N PRO A 276 1.55 27.11 8.44
CA PRO A 276 1.08 28.19 9.29
C PRO A 276 0.77 29.44 8.47
N PRO A 277 -0.12 30.32 8.96
CA PRO A 277 -0.42 31.57 8.28
C PRO A 277 0.76 32.54 8.42
N TYR A 278 1.60 32.61 7.39
CA TYR A 278 2.65 33.61 7.30
C TYR A 278 2.07 35.00 6.97
N PRO A 279 2.66 36.09 7.49
CA PRO A 279 2.15 37.44 7.28
C PRO A 279 2.26 37.83 5.81
N TRP A 280 1.26 38.58 5.32
CA TRP A 280 1.33 39.18 4.00
C TRP A 280 2.42 40.25 3.97
N VAL A 281 3.16 40.30 2.86
CA VAL A 281 4.14 41.36 2.57
C VAL A 281 4.02 41.80 1.11
N PRO A 282 4.36 43.06 0.77
CA PRO A 282 4.36 43.53 -0.62
C PRO A 282 5.43 42.80 -1.44
N ARG A 283 5.22 42.72 -2.75
CA ARG A 283 6.13 42.04 -3.69
C ARG A 283 7.56 42.59 -3.62
N ASN A 284 7.68 43.91 -3.64
CA ASN A 284 8.96 44.58 -3.50
C ASN A 284 9.30 44.69 -2.02
N LYS A 285 10.48 44.18 -1.64
CA LYS A 285 10.98 44.27 -0.26
C LYS A 285 11.19 45.73 0.15
N PRO A 286 10.52 46.23 1.20
CA PRO A 286 10.79 47.57 1.73
C PRO A 286 12.23 47.68 2.24
N GLU A 287 12.78 48.90 2.21
CA GLU A 287 14.09 49.20 2.80
C GLU A 287 14.11 48.95 4.31
N SER A 288 12.98 49.11 4.99
CA SER A 288 12.84 48.81 6.42
C SER A 288 12.86 47.32 6.77
N CYS A 289 12.62 46.43 5.80
CA CYS A 289 12.64 44.99 6.02
C CYS A 289 14.07 44.47 5.81
N VAL A 290 14.86 44.53 6.88
CA VAL A 290 16.25 44.07 6.95
C VAL A 290 16.42 43.06 8.08
N ASP A 291 17.47 42.26 8.02
CA ASP A 291 17.87 41.40 9.13
C ASP A 291 18.80 42.18 10.07
N ASN A 292 18.40 42.32 11.34
CA ASN A 292 19.17 42.99 12.39
C ASN A 292 19.25 42.11 13.65
N ALA A 293 20.37 41.40 13.80
CA ALA A 293 20.63 40.52 14.93
C ALA A 293 21.17 41.23 16.19
N THR A 294 21.06 42.56 16.28
CA THR A 294 21.49 43.32 17.46
C THR A 294 20.50 43.11 18.62
N PRO A 295 20.95 42.75 19.83
CA PRO A 295 20.06 42.58 20.97
C PRO A 295 19.26 43.86 21.33
N PRO A 296 18.01 43.74 21.79
CA PRO A 296 17.29 42.48 21.99
C PRO A 296 16.80 41.87 20.67
N ILE A 297 17.10 40.59 20.46
CA ILE A 297 16.65 39.85 19.28
C ILE A 297 15.14 39.59 19.43
N GLY A 298 14.37 40.02 18.43
CA GLY A 298 12.92 39.82 18.35
C GLY A 298 12.48 39.30 16.97
N PRO A 299 11.17 39.09 16.75
CA PRO A 299 10.65 38.62 15.46
C PRO A 299 11.04 39.54 14.27
N ASP A 300 11.11 40.85 14.49
CA ASP A 300 11.47 41.81 13.45
C ASP A 300 12.96 41.81 13.10
N SER A 301 13.80 41.18 13.93
CA SER A 301 15.25 41.04 13.71
C SER A 301 15.60 40.23 12.46
N TYR A 302 14.64 39.54 11.85
CA TYR A 302 14.87 38.64 10.71
C TYR A 302 13.86 38.85 9.58
N CYS A 303 13.39 40.10 9.39
CA CYS A 303 12.34 40.40 8.43
C CYS A 303 12.65 39.92 7.00
N ALA A 304 13.88 40.18 6.51
CA ALA A 304 14.25 39.86 5.14
C ALA A 304 14.33 38.34 4.95
N ARG A 305 15.00 37.63 5.87
CA ARG A 305 15.05 36.16 5.87
C ARG A 305 13.65 35.56 5.94
N ASP A 306 12.80 35.99 6.86
CA ASP A 306 11.55 35.29 7.20
C ASP A 306 10.42 35.53 6.19
N ASN A 307 10.44 36.67 5.49
CA ASN A 307 9.36 37.04 4.57
C ASN A 307 9.76 37.02 3.08
N TYR A 308 11.02 37.29 2.77
CA TYR A 308 11.52 37.44 1.39
C TYR A 308 12.51 36.34 0.99
N THR A 309 12.63 35.29 1.80
CA THR A 309 13.25 34.02 1.42
C THR A 309 12.32 32.86 1.77
N LEU A 310 12.63 31.66 1.31
CA LEU A 310 11.87 30.46 1.64
C LEU A 310 12.30 29.77 2.95
N PHE A 311 13.15 30.40 3.76
CA PHE A 311 13.73 29.78 4.96
C PHE A 311 12.66 29.21 5.91
N GLN A 312 11.63 30.02 6.24
CA GLN A 312 10.57 29.60 7.16
C GLN A 312 9.70 28.48 6.57
N LEU A 313 9.38 28.56 5.27
CA LEU A 313 8.65 27.50 4.58
C LEU A 313 9.44 26.18 4.56
N GLN A 314 10.73 26.23 4.26
CA GLN A 314 11.61 25.05 4.27
C GLN A 314 11.69 24.43 5.67
N LEU A 315 11.86 25.26 6.71
CA LEU A 315 11.85 24.80 8.09
C LEU A 315 10.53 24.10 8.44
N GLN A 316 9.41 24.68 8.01
CA GLN A 316 8.11 24.07 8.26
C GLN A 316 7.89 22.78 7.49
N PHE A 317 8.36 22.70 6.23
CA PHE A 317 8.32 21.46 5.45
C PHE A 317 9.00 20.31 6.21
N TYR A 318 10.21 20.52 6.73
CA TYR A 318 10.91 19.48 7.49
C TYR A 318 10.19 19.10 8.79
N ARG A 319 9.61 20.08 9.51
CA ARG A 319 8.79 19.80 10.69
C ARG A 319 7.59 18.91 10.35
N ASN A 320 6.91 19.21 9.26
CA ASN A 320 5.76 18.42 8.81
C ASN A 320 6.20 17.01 8.37
N ALA A 321 7.24 16.92 7.55
CA ALA A 321 7.77 15.67 7.02
C ALA A 321 8.24 14.72 8.14
N LEU A 322 8.85 15.24 9.21
CA LEU A 322 9.41 14.42 10.29
C LEU A 322 8.45 14.17 11.46
N GLY A 323 7.49 15.07 11.71
CA GLY A 323 6.77 15.12 12.98
C GLY A 323 5.27 14.81 12.90
N ASN A 324 4.65 14.90 11.72
CA ASN A 324 3.19 14.85 11.62
C ASN A 324 2.66 13.48 11.17
N PRO A 325 1.46 13.09 11.64
CA PRO A 325 0.92 11.74 11.42
C PRO A 325 0.32 11.51 10.02
N ASP A 326 0.04 12.56 9.24
CA ASP A 326 -0.53 12.50 7.89
C ASP A 326 0.54 12.31 6.79
N GLN A 327 1.49 11.40 7.03
CA GLN A 327 2.68 11.19 6.19
C GLN A 327 2.36 10.93 4.71
N LEU A 328 1.32 10.14 4.41
CA LEU A 328 0.91 9.90 3.02
C LEU A 328 0.48 11.19 2.33
N ARG A 329 -0.24 12.08 3.03
CA ARG A 329 -0.66 13.38 2.48
C ARG A 329 0.55 14.26 2.21
N GLN A 330 1.50 14.31 3.14
CA GLN A 330 2.74 15.06 2.97
C GLN A 330 3.56 14.53 1.78
N ARG A 331 3.68 13.21 1.66
CA ARG A 331 4.43 12.54 0.59
C ARG A 331 3.82 12.77 -0.79
N VAL A 332 2.50 12.65 -0.90
CA VAL A 332 1.78 12.92 -2.16
C VAL A 332 1.85 14.40 -2.52
N ALA A 333 1.69 15.31 -1.55
CA ALA A 333 1.82 16.74 -1.79
C ALA A 333 3.22 17.12 -2.30
N TRP A 334 4.27 16.54 -1.72
CA TRP A 334 5.64 16.72 -2.20
C TRP A 334 5.83 16.17 -3.62
N ALA A 335 5.32 14.97 -3.93
CA ALA A 335 5.39 14.41 -5.28
C ALA A 335 4.69 15.31 -6.31
N LEU A 336 3.49 15.82 -5.98
CA LEU A 336 2.76 16.76 -6.82
C LEU A 336 3.54 18.07 -7.03
N SER A 337 4.22 18.58 -6.00
CA SER A 337 5.05 19.79 -6.13
C SER A 337 6.31 19.57 -6.98
N GLN A 338 6.74 18.32 -7.18
CA GLN A 338 7.83 17.97 -8.11
C GLN A 338 7.36 17.83 -9.57
N ILE A 339 6.04 17.72 -9.79
CA ILE A 339 5.43 17.70 -11.13
C ILE A 339 5.03 19.13 -11.52
N LEU A 340 4.36 19.84 -10.62
CA LEU A 340 3.86 21.20 -10.79
C LEU A 340 4.83 22.18 -10.13
N VAL A 341 6.03 22.29 -10.74
CA VAL A 341 7.17 22.99 -10.15
C VAL A 341 7.04 24.51 -10.25
N THR A 342 7.52 25.19 -9.19
CA THR A 342 7.84 26.62 -9.16
C THR A 342 9.23 26.83 -8.58
N SER A 343 9.90 27.95 -8.86
CA SER A 343 11.23 28.24 -8.32
C SER A 343 11.23 29.29 -7.21
N GLY A 344 11.85 28.95 -6.08
CA GLY A 344 12.13 29.91 -5.00
C GLY A 344 13.20 30.95 -5.33
N ALA A 345 13.98 30.73 -6.41
CA ALA A 345 14.94 31.71 -6.90
C ALA A 345 14.25 32.86 -7.68
N GLU A 346 13.03 32.63 -8.16
CA GLU A 346 12.24 33.60 -8.91
C GLU A 346 11.11 34.17 -8.04
N VAL A 347 10.40 33.31 -7.30
CA VAL A 347 9.35 33.72 -6.36
C VAL A 347 9.74 33.31 -4.94
N SER A 348 10.40 34.22 -4.22
CA SER A 348 10.95 33.95 -2.88
C SER A 348 10.08 34.46 -1.72
N ILE A 349 8.84 34.89 -2.00
CA ILE A 349 7.94 35.48 -1.00
C ILE A 349 7.29 34.36 -0.18
N ASN A 350 7.64 34.29 1.10
CA ASN A 350 7.34 33.17 1.98
C ASN A 350 5.84 32.85 2.07
N TYR A 351 4.98 33.84 2.38
CA TYR A 351 3.54 33.60 2.52
C TYR A 351 2.89 33.13 1.21
N ALA A 352 3.34 33.64 0.07
CA ALA A 352 2.79 33.30 -1.23
C ALA A 352 3.15 31.86 -1.60
N MET A 353 4.42 31.50 -1.42
CA MET A 353 4.89 30.13 -1.67
C MET A 353 4.27 29.12 -0.71
N ALA A 354 4.06 29.48 0.57
CA ALA A 354 3.34 28.62 1.52
C ALA A 354 1.91 28.32 1.06
N ARG A 355 1.18 29.34 0.55
CA ARG A 355 -0.16 29.14 -0.03
C ARG A 355 -0.11 28.26 -1.28
N TYR A 356 0.93 28.39 -2.10
CA TYR A 356 1.11 27.52 -3.27
C TYR A 356 1.32 26.06 -2.85
N GLN A 357 2.22 25.80 -1.91
CA GLN A 357 2.45 24.44 -1.38
C GLN A 357 1.22 23.87 -0.66
N GLN A 358 0.40 24.72 -0.02
CA GLN A 358 -0.85 24.31 0.61
C GLN A 358 -1.87 23.72 -0.39
N ILE A 359 -1.85 24.14 -1.66
CA ILE A 359 -2.73 23.58 -2.72
C ILE A 359 -2.59 22.06 -2.77
N PHE A 360 -1.35 21.56 -2.69
CA PHE A 360 -1.05 20.14 -2.81
C PHE A 360 -1.43 19.35 -1.56
N LEU A 361 -1.32 19.93 -0.36
CA LEU A 361 -1.78 19.30 0.88
C LEU A 361 -3.31 19.16 0.91
N ASP A 362 -4.02 20.23 0.54
CA ASP A 362 -5.49 20.27 0.52
C ASP A 362 -6.07 19.27 -0.49
N ARG A 363 -5.35 19.02 -1.60
CA ARG A 363 -5.83 18.21 -2.73
C ARG A 363 -5.07 16.91 -2.93
N ALA A 364 -4.24 16.49 -1.96
CA ALA A 364 -3.39 15.30 -2.09
C ALA A 364 -4.16 14.04 -2.54
N PHE A 365 -5.38 13.87 -2.06
CA PHE A 365 -6.24 12.71 -2.38
C PHE A 365 -7.42 13.07 -3.30
N GLY A 366 -7.33 14.22 -3.97
CA GLY A 366 -8.37 14.75 -4.85
C GLY A 366 -8.16 14.42 -6.33
N ASN A 367 -8.83 15.16 -7.20
CA ASN A 367 -8.70 15.00 -8.64
C ASN A 367 -7.66 15.96 -9.24
N TYR A 368 -6.87 15.46 -10.20
CA TYR A 368 -5.80 16.22 -10.83
C TYR A 368 -6.28 17.49 -11.57
N ARG A 369 -7.50 17.48 -12.12
CA ARG A 369 -8.11 18.68 -12.74
C ARG A 369 -8.23 19.84 -11.76
N ASP A 370 -8.62 19.56 -10.51
CA ASP A 370 -8.79 20.58 -9.49
C ASP A 370 -7.45 21.13 -9.01
N ILE A 371 -6.43 20.28 -8.97
CA ILE A 371 -5.04 20.69 -8.69
C ILE A 371 -4.54 21.61 -9.80
N LEU A 372 -4.64 21.18 -11.07
CA LEU A 372 -4.24 21.98 -12.22
C LEU A 372 -4.93 23.34 -12.21
N ARG A 373 -6.25 23.37 -12.00
CA ARG A 373 -7.00 24.63 -11.92
C ARG A 373 -6.46 25.52 -10.80
N ALA A 374 -6.24 24.99 -9.60
CA ALA A 374 -5.74 25.76 -8.46
C ALA A 374 -4.32 26.31 -8.72
N VAL A 375 -3.46 25.52 -9.38
CA VAL A 375 -2.12 25.93 -9.79
C VAL A 375 -2.18 27.03 -10.86
N THR A 376 -3.00 26.87 -11.90
CA THR A 376 -3.17 27.86 -12.98
C THR A 376 -3.57 29.23 -12.45
N VAL A 377 -4.47 29.28 -11.45
CA VAL A 377 -4.96 30.55 -10.89
C VAL A 377 -4.14 31.03 -9.68
N SER A 378 -3.02 30.38 -9.36
CA SER A 378 -2.14 30.80 -8.27
C SER A 378 -1.31 32.02 -8.67
N PRO A 379 -1.22 33.07 -7.82
CA PRO A 379 -0.30 34.19 -8.02
C PRO A 379 1.17 33.75 -8.19
N VAL A 380 1.62 32.71 -7.49
CA VAL A 380 3.00 32.21 -7.58
C VAL A 380 3.28 31.64 -8.97
N MET A 381 2.34 30.87 -9.52
CA MET A 381 2.49 30.28 -10.86
C MET A 381 2.35 31.34 -11.94
N GLY A 382 1.42 32.27 -11.77
CA GLY A 382 1.23 33.40 -12.66
C GLY A 382 2.49 34.27 -12.78
N ASP A 383 3.21 34.47 -11.67
CA ASP A 383 4.50 35.15 -11.64
C ASP A 383 5.60 34.31 -12.31
N TYR A 384 5.80 33.07 -11.83
CA TYR A 384 6.88 32.17 -12.24
C TYR A 384 6.91 31.88 -13.74
N LEU A 385 5.75 31.62 -14.35
CA LEU A 385 5.64 31.37 -15.79
C LEU A 385 5.08 32.58 -16.53
N ASN A 386 5.33 33.78 -16.00
CA ASN A 386 5.05 35.10 -16.57
C ASN A 386 3.69 35.22 -17.29
N MET A 387 2.69 34.50 -16.78
CA MET A 387 1.31 34.51 -17.25
C MET A 387 0.58 35.75 -16.73
N ALA A 388 0.89 36.18 -15.51
CA ALA A 388 0.32 37.39 -14.92
C ALA A 388 0.94 38.64 -15.56
N ASN A 389 0.10 39.61 -15.92
CA ASN A 389 0.46 40.88 -16.56
C ASN A 389 1.18 40.72 -17.91
N ASN A 390 0.91 39.64 -18.65
CA ASN A 390 1.44 39.51 -20.02
C ASN A 390 0.78 40.51 -20.98
N ASP A 391 1.52 40.89 -22.01
CA ASP A 391 1.05 41.86 -23.00
C ASP A 391 -0.02 41.26 -23.92
N LYS A 392 -0.98 42.10 -24.31
CA LYS A 392 -1.91 41.76 -25.37
C LYS A 392 -1.14 41.60 -26.69
N PRO A 393 -1.35 40.50 -27.45
CA PRO A 393 -0.74 40.31 -28.75
C PRO A 393 -1.00 41.49 -29.70
N ASN A 394 0.06 41.97 -30.33
CA ASN A 394 0.05 43.09 -31.25
C ASN A 394 1.01 42.84 -32.42
N THR A 395 0.44 42.52 -33.58
CA THR A 395 1.19 42.22 -34.80
C THR A 395 1.93 43.43 -35.37
N ALA A 396 1.47 44.66 -35.12
CA ALA A 396 2.14 45.88 -35.58
C ALA A 396 3.50 46.10 -34.90
N ASN A 397 3.65 45.60 -33.66
CA ASN A 397 4.89 45.70 -32.87
C ASN A 397 5.62 44.35 -32.74
N GLY A 398 5.13 43.30 -33.43
CA GLY A 398 5.72 41.96 -33.37
C GLY A 398 5.52 41.22 -32.04
N THR A 399 4.57 41.64 -31.20
CA THR A 399 4.28 41.02 -29.90
C THR A 399 3.31 39.85 -30.08
N GLY A 400 3.78 38.61 -29.89
CA GLY A 400 2.93 37.40 -29.83
C GLY A 400 2.32 37.17 -28.45
N PRO A 401 1.37 36.22 -28.31
CA PRO A 401 0.91 35.78 -27.00
C PRO A 401 2.05 35.13 -26.21
N ASN A 402 2.06 35.30 -24.89
CA ASN A 402 3.05 34.63 -24.05
C ASN A 402 2.69 33.15 -23.89
N GLU A 403 3.47 32.29 -24.54
CA GLU A 403 3.21 30.85 -24.62
C GLU A 403 3.80 30.05 -23.45
N ASN A 404 4.58 30.65 -22.55
CA ASN A 404 5.32 29.92 -21.52
C ASN A 404 4.40 28.99 -20.70
N PHE A 405 3.42 29.56 -19.99
CA PHE A 405 2.49 28.73 -19.20
C PHE A 405 1.64 27.79 -20.07
N ALA A 406 1.23 28.21 -21.26
CA ALA A 406 0.44 27.35 -22.17
C ALA A 406 1.24 26.10 -22.58
N ARG A 407 2.53 26.26 -22.89
CA ARG A 407 3.45 25.17 -23.18
C ARG A 407 3.64 24.29 -21.98
N GLU A 408 3.97 24.84 -20.81
CA GLU A 408 4.19 24.03 -19.61
C GLU A 408 2.94 23.25 -19.20
N LEU A 409 1.75 23.88 -19.31
CA LEU A 409 0.49 23.23 -19.01
C LEU A 409 0.29 21.98 -19.86
N MET A 410 0.52 22.07 -21.17
CA MET A 410 0.33 20.95 -22.10
C MET A 410 1.48 19.96 -22.02
N GLN A 411 2.72 20.44 -21.99
CA GLN A 411 3.93 19.65 -22.14
C GLN A 411 4.35 18.93 -20.86
N LEU A 412 4.47 19.66 -19.76
CA LEU A 412 5.06 19.15 -18.52
C LEU A 412 4.01 18.79 -17.48
N PHE A 413 2.91 19.54 -17.42
CA PHE A 413 1.95 19.42 -16.33
C PHE A 413 0.76 18.52 -16.64
N SER A 414 0.48 18.17 -17.90
CA SER A 414 -0.69 17.36 -18.24
C SER A 414 -0.43 16.28 -19.31
N ILE A 415 -0.59 16.61 -20.59
CA ILE A 415 -0.76 15.61 -21.66
C ILE A 415 0.55 15.04 -22.20
N GLY A 416 1.66 15.79 -22.13
CA GLY A 416 2.94 15.40 -22.72
C GLY A 416 3.00 15.62 -24.23
N VAL A 417 4.23 15.62 -24.78
CA VAL A 417 4.47 15.95 -26.20
C VAL A 417 4.01 14.87 -27.19
N TRP A 418 3.93 13.61 -26.75
CA TRP A 418 3.63 12.46 -27.62
C TRP A 418 2.38 11.72 -27.16
N GLN A 419 1.59 11.25 -28.12
CA GLN A 419 0.50 10.34 -27.85
C GLN A 419 1.06 9.00 -27.38
N LEU A 420 0.44 8.42 -26.36
CA LEU A 420 0.82 7.12 -25.80
C LEU A 420 -0.27 6.07 -26.08
N ASN A 421 0.15 4.83 -26.25
CA ASN A 421 -0.73 3.66 -26.17
C ASN A 421 -1.14 3.42 -24.70
N LEU A 422 -2.13 2.54 -24.49
CA LEU A 422 -2.59 2.20 -23.13
C LEU A 422 -1.51 1.55 -22.26
N ASP A 423 -0.48 0.96 -22.87
CA ASP A 423 0.68 0.39 -22.17
C ASP A 423 1.79 1.41 -21.88
N GLY A 424 1.58 2.69 -22.22
CA GLY A 424 2.53 3.78 -22.03
C GLY A 424 3.60 3.91 -23.11
N SER A 425 3.62 3.02 -24.11
CA SER A 425 4.54 3.15 -25.25
C SER A 425 4.14 4.31 -26.17
N VAL A 426 5.12 4.97 -26.80
CA VAL A 426 4.86 6.06 -27.74
C VAL A 426 4.13 5.53 -28.97
N LYS A 427 3.02 6.17 -29.33
CA LYS A 427 2.25 5.84 -30.52
C LYS A 427 2.97 6.39 -31.76
N THR A 428 3.14 5.53 -32.76
CA THR A 428 3.81 5.88 -34.01
C THR A 428 2.85 5.89 -35.20
N GLY A 429 3.10 6.77 -36.16
CA GLY A 429 2.38 6.85 -37.42
C GLY A 429 2.90 5.88 -38.48
N SER A 430 2.39 5.98 -39.70
CA SER A 430 2.71 5.11 -40.85
C SER A 430 4.19 5.11 -41.27
N GLY A 431 5.00 6.05 -40.80
CA GLY A 431 6.46 6.12 -41.02
C GLY A 431 7.31 5.78 -39.80
N GLY A 432 6.73 5.24 -38.73
CA GLY A 432 7.44 4.96 -37.47
C GLY A 432 7.78 6.20 -36.62
N LEU A 433 7.35 7.40 -37.05
CA LEU A 433 7.53 8.64 -36.30
C LEU A 433 6.49 8.76 -35.18
N ALA A 434 6.91 9.31 -34.03
CA ALA A 434 6.03 9.60 -32.91
C ALA A 434 4.92 10.58 -33.31
N LEU A 435 3.69 10.31 -32.86
CA LEU A 435 2.55 11.21 -33.08
C LEU A 435 2.50 12.27 -31.98
N ALA A 436 2.56 13.56 -32.38
CA ALA A 436 2.46 14.67 -31.45
C ALA A 436 1.07 14.73 -30.79
N SER A 437 1.03 15.15 -29.52
CA SER A 437 -0.22 15.35 -28.78
C SER A 437 -0.94 16.66 -29.19
N TYR A 438 -0.20 17.64 -29.69
CA TYR A 438 -0.68 18.96 -30.08
C TYR A 438 0.28 19.63 -31.08
N GLY A 439 -0.20 20.63 -31.80
CA GLY A 439 0.59 21.48 -32.68
C GLY A 439 0.79 22.89 -32.11
N GLN A 440 1.39 23.76 -32.93
CA GLN A 440 1.63 25.16 -32.56
C GLN A 440 0.31 25.94 -32.41
N GLU A 441 -0.72 25.62 -33.20
CA GLU A 441 -2.01 26.31 -33.15
C GLU A 441 -2.71 26.14 -31.81
N GLU A 442 -2.70 24.94 -31.22
CA GLU A 442 -3.28 24.70 -29.89
C GLU A 442 -2.53 25.48 -28.80
N ILE A 443 -1.20 25.53 -28.87
CA ILE A 443 -0.38 26.28 -27.91
C ILE A 443 -0.71 27.76 -27.96
N SER A 444 -0.69 28.36 -29.16
CA SER A 444 -0.99 29.77 -29.35
C SER A 444 -2.45 30.09 -28.96
N GLY A 445 -3.40 29.21 -29.30
CA GLY A 445 -4.81 29.35 -28.91
C GLY A 445 -5.02 29.35 -27.39
N LEU A 446 -4.33 28.46 -26.68
CA LEU A 446 -4.34 28.44 -25.22
C LEU A 446 -3.66 29.68 -24.62
N ALA A 447 -2.53 30.10 -25.17
CA ALA A 447 -1.83 31.31 -24.74
C ALA A 447 -2.71 32.56 -24.89
N HIS A 448 -3.50 32.66 -25.96
CA HIS A 448 -4.50 33.71 -26.13
C HIS A 448 -5.58 33.68 -25.04
N ALA A 449 -6.08 32.50 -24.66
CA ALA A 449 -7.08 32.36 -23.60
C ALA A 449 -6.55 32.75 -22.21
N LEU A 450 -5.24 32.67 -22.01
CA LEU A 450 -4.54 32.99 -20.76
C LEU A 450 -3.90 34.39 -20.78
N THR A 451 -4.10 35.15 -21.85
CA THR A 451 -3.62 36.54 -21.94
C THR A 451 -4.49 37.47 -21.10
N GLY A 452 -3.86 38.45 -20.43
CA GLY A 452 -4.54 39.52 -19.69
C GLY A 452 -4.93 39.17 -18.25
N TRP A 453 -4.47 38.02 -17.75
CA TRP A 453 -4.62 37.66 -16.33
C TRP A 453 -3.73 38.56 -15.47
N THR A 454 -4.23 38.96 -14.29
CA THR A 454 -3.48 39.82 -13.35
C THR A 454 -3.74 39.39 -11.91
N PHE A 455 -2.99 39.98 -10.98
CA PHE A 455 -3.14 39.71 -9.55
C PHE A 455 -4.47 40.25 -9.02
N PRO A 456 -5.07 39.60 -8.00
CA PRO A 456 -6.26 40.12 -7.34
C PRO A 456 -5.99 41.51 -6.76
N THR A 457 -6.96 42.41 -6.92
CA THR A 457 -6.93 43.80 -6.46
C THR A 457 -7.54 43.99 -5.09
#